data_AF-A0A933L682-F1
#
_entry.id   AF-A0A933L682-F1
#
_cell.length_a   1.000
_cell.length_b   1.000
_cell.length_c   1.000
_cell.angle_alpha   90.00
_cell.angle_beta   90.00
_cell.angle_gamma   90.00
#
_symmetry.space_group_name_H-M   'P 1'
#
loop_
_entity.id
_entity.type
_entity.pdbx_description
1 polymer ?
#
loop_
_entity_poly.entity_id
_entity_poly.type
_entity_poly.pdbx_seq_one_letter_code
_entity_poly.pdbx_strand_id
1 'polypeptide(L)'
;MLRWARHLAAAQPDWRSAVDAIRPFVPQLWQGWTSQQRARFLRHARPYWDIHRHRLAPTVHARLTAELSAGTLRIQRARKPVDNVWKFDCRGLHPVWDEIGDTLIGHLLRWGAARPDPLGIGLEITDRCELIAADGTASATLYAIGPLTRARFWEIEAIPEIRSQCVTLTG
;
A
#
# COMPACT_ATOMS: atom_id res chain seq x y z
N MET A 1 -12.32 2.89 -16.85
CA MET A 1 -12.37 2.76 -15.39
C MET A 1 -12.59 4.06 -14.62
N LEU A 2 -11.75 5.12 -14.75
CA LEU A 2 -12.01 6.39 -14.05
C LEU A 2 -13.40 7.00 -14.34
N ARG A 3 -13.95 6.77 -15.55
CA ARG A 3 -15.34 7.11 -15.89
C ARG A 3 -16.38 6.26 -15.14
N TRP A 4 -16.12 4.96 -14.99
CA TRP A 4 -17.01 4.05 -14.24
C TRP A 4 -16.99 4.36 -12.75
N ALA A 5 -15.81 4.55 -12.15
CA ALA A 5 -15.68 4.96 -10.76
C ALA A 5 -16.34 6.33 -10.48
N ARG A 6 -16.22 7.28 -11.43
CA ARG A 6 -16.95 8.57 -11.36
C ARG A 6 -18.47 8.40 -11.44
N HIS A 7 -18.95 7.51 -12.29
CA HIS A 7 -20.38 7.23 -12.42
C HIS A 7 -20.94 6.57 -11.15
N LEU A 8 -20.20 5.61 -10.58
CA LEU A 8 -20.57 4.97 -9.33
C LEU A 8 -20.55 5.96 -8.15
N ALA A 9 -19.55 6.84 -8.08
CA ALA A 9 -19.47 7.87 -7.07
C ALA A 9 -20.61 8.89 -7.15
N ALA A 10 -21.07 9.22 -8.36
CA ALA A 10 -22.22 10.12 -8.56
C ALA A 10 -23.56 9.48 -8.14
N ALA A 11 -23.64 8.14 -8.09
CA ALA A 11 -24.85 7.40 -7.71
C ALA A 11 -24.93 7.08 -6.21
N GLN A 12 -23.94 7.47 -5.41
CA GLN A 12 -23.85 7.17 -3.98
C GLN A 12 -24.13 8.41 -3.14
N PRO A 13 -24.82 8.27 -1.98
CA PRO A 13 -25.19 9.41 -1.14
C PRO A 13 -23.98 10.09 -0.48
N ASP A 14 -22.89 9.35 -0.30
CA ASP A 14 -21.61 9.92 0.10
C ASP A 14 -20.43 9.19 -0.59
N TRP A 15 -19.25 9.81 -0.50
CA TRP A 15 -18.04 9.25 -1.09
C TRP A 15 -17.60 7.94 -0.40
N ARG A 16 -17.96 7.72 0.87
CA ARG A 16 -17.55 6.55 1.64
C ARG A 16 -18.20 5.31 1.07
N SER A 17 -19.51 5.37 0.86
CA SER A 17 -20.29 4.33 0.20
C SER A 17 -19.76 4.04 -1.21
N ALA A 18 -19.32 5.07 -1.94
CA ALA A 18 -18.70 4.87 -3.26
C ALA A 18 -17.38 4.09 -3.18
N VAL A 19 -16.50 4.43 -2.24
CA VAL A 19 -15.23 3.72 -2.04
C VAL A 19 -15.48 2.29 -1.54
N ASP A 20 -16.40 2.13 -0.59
CA ASP A 20 -16.74 0.84 0.02
C ASP A 20 -17.38 -0.10 -1.03
N ALA A 21 -18.14 0.44 -1.99
CA ALA A 21 -18.72 -0.31 -3.11
C ALA A 21 -17.68 -0.73 -4.17
N ILE A 22 -16.64 0.07 -4.41
CA ILE A 22 -15.60 -0.24 -5.41
C ILE A 22 -14.57 -1.24 -4.86
N ARG A 23 -14.29 -1.17 -3.56
CA ARG A 23 -13.20 -1.92 -2.91
C ARG A 23 -13.16 -3.42 -3.24
N PRO A 24 -14.26 -4.19 -3.24
CA PRO A 24 -14.21 -5.63 -3.54
C PRO A 24 -13.62 -5.95 -4.93
N PHE A 25 -13.70 -5.01 -5.87
CA PHE A 25 -13.23 -5.19 -7.23
C PHE A 25 -11.78 -4.72 -7.44
N VAL A 26 -11.20 -3.98 -6.49
CA VAL A 26 -9.87 -3.38 -6.64
C VAL A 26 -8.77 -4.43 -6.90
N PRO A 27 -8.70 -5.56 -6.17
CA PRO A 27 -7.66 -6.57 -6.44
C PRO A 27 -7.71 -7.10 -7.87
N GLN A 28 -8.91 -7.40 -8.39
CA GLN A 28 -9.11 -7.88 -9.76
C GLN A 28 -8.71 -6.83 -10.79
N LEU A 29 -9.09 -5.58 -10.56
CA LEU A 29 -8.72 -4.45 -11.42
C LEU A 29 -7.21 -4.24 -11.45
N TRP A 30 -6.55 -4.29 -10.28
CA TRP A 30 -5.11 -4.17 -10.17
C TRP A 30 -4.37 -5.27 -10.92
N GLN A 31 -4.77 -6.53 -10.71
CA GLN A 31 -4.16 -7.68 -11.37
C GLN A 31 -4.35 -7.64 -12.89
N GLY A 32 -5.52 -7.18 -13.37
CA GLY A 32 -5.80 -7.00 -14.80
C GLY A 32 -5.11 -5.80 -15.45
N TRP A 33 -4.48 -4.91 -14.69
CA TRP A 33 -3.78 -3.74 -15.24
C TRP A 33 -2.38 -4.04 -15.75
N THR A 34 -2.03 -3.35 -16.83
CA THR A 34 -0.64 -3.27 -17.30
C THR A 34 0.23 -2.48 -16.32
N SER A 35 1.55 -2.70 -16.36
CA SER A 35 2.50 -1.95 -15.52
C SER A 35 2.38 -0.43 -15.70
N GLN A 36 2.09 0.04 -16.92
CA GLN A 36 1.87 1.47 -17.18
C GLN A 36 0.59 2.00 -16.50
N GLN A 37 -0.48 1.21 -16.49
CA GLN A 37 -1.73 1.58 -15.82
C GLN A 37 -1.56 1.61 -14.30
N ARG A 38 -0.89 0.60 -13.73
CA ARG A 38 -0.52 0.57 -12.32
C ARG A 38 0.35 1.77 -11.95
N ALA A 39 1.40 2.05 -12.70
CA ALA A 39 2.25 3.23 -12.49
C ALA A 39 1.46 4.55 -12.55
N ARG A 40 0.53 4.66 -13.51
CA ARG A 40 -0.34 5.84 -13.63
C ARG A 40 -1.26 6.00 -12.43
N PHE A 41 -1.82 4.90 -11.92
CA PHE A 41 -2.63 4.90 -10.70
C PHE A 41 -1.80 5.33 -9.49
N LEU A 42 -0.61 4.74 -9.30
CA LEU A 42 0.29 5.08 -8.20
C LEU A 42 0.67 6.56 -8.19
N ARG A 43 0.92 7.13 -9.37
CA ARG A 43 1.31 8.54 -9.50
C ARG A 43 0.16 9.51 -9.24
N HIS A 44 -1.05 9.19 -9.69
CA HIS A 44 -2.14 10.17 -9.77
C HIS A 44 -3.32 9.91 -8.85
N ALA A 45 -3.57 8.65 -8.49
CA ALA A 45 -4.77 8.23 -7.75
C ALA A 45 -4.44 7.72 -6.34
N ARG A 46 -3.24 7.17 -6.11
CA ARG A 46 -2.84 6.61 -4.80
C ARG A 46 -3.06 7.57 -3.62
N PRO A 47 -2.64 8.86 -3.66
CA PRO A 47 -2.85 9.74 -2.51
C PRO A 47 -4.33 9.89 -2.15
N TYR A 48 -5.20 9.96 -3.16
CA TYR A 48 -6.64 10.02 -2.95
C TYR A 48 -7.17 8.68 -2.42
N TRP A 49 -6.76 7.56 -3.00
CA TRP A 49 -7.12 6.23 -2.51
C TRP A 49 -6.78 6.07 -1.02
N ASP A 50 -5.54 6.38 -0.65
CA ASP A 50 -5.01 6.19 0.70
C ASP A 50 -5.77 7.06 1.71
N ILE A 51 -6.05 8.34 1.40
CA ILE A 51 -6.82 9.26 2.26
C ILE A 51 -8.25 8.75 2.50
N HIS A 52 -8.91 8.26 1.45
CA HIS A 52 -10.32 7.88 1.55
C HIS A 52 -10.48 6.50 2.20
N ARG A 53 -9.49 5.62 2.05
CA ARG A 53 -9.49 4.28 2.66
C ARG A 53 -9.02 4.29 4.12
N HIS A 54 -8.09 5.17 4.50
CA HIS A 54 -7.54 5.25 5.85
C HIS A 54 -8.15 6.42 6.61
N ARG A 55 -9.28 6.14 7.26
CA ARG A 55 -10.10 7.14 7.93
C ARG A 55 -9.68 7.29 9.39
N LEU A 56 -9.64 8.54 9.86
CA LEU A 56 -9.41 8.86 11.26
C LEU A 56 -10.64 8.48 12.10
N ALA A 57 -10.44 7.84 13.25
CA ALA A 57 -11.52 7.55 14.18
C ALA A 57 -12.20 8.85 14.68
N PRO A 58 -13.54 8.90 14.83
CA PRO A 58 -14.25 10.13 15.22
C PRO A 58 -13.75 10.76 16.52
N THR A 59 -13.40 9.92 17.51
CA THR A 59 -12.87 10.38 18.80
C THR A 59 -11.51 11.07 18.67
N VAL A 60 -10.64 10.54 17.82
CA VAL A 60 -9.32 11.14 17.54
C VAL A 60 -9.51 12.43 16.74
N HIS A 61 -10.43 12.44 15.77
CA HIS A 61 -10.78 13.66 15.03
C HIS A 61 -11.26 14.77 15.96
N ALA A 62 -12.19 14.47 16.86
CA ALA A 62 -12.72 15.43 17.83
C ALA A 62 -11.60 16.03 18.70
N ARG A 63 -10.68 15.19 19.19
CA ARG A 63 -9.55 15.65 20.01
C ARG A 63 -8.60 16.54 19.24
N LEU A 64 -8.19 16.15 18.03
CA LEU A 64 -7.30 16.98 17.20
C LEU A 64 -7.93 18.34 16.88
N THR A 65 -9.23 18.37 16.58
CA THR A 65 -9.96 19.62 16.32
C THR A 65 -9.98 20.54 17.53
N ALA A 66 -10.16 20.00 18.75
CA ALA A 66 -10.12 20.79 19.98
C ALA A 66 -8.73 21.38 20.26
N GLU A 67 -7.65 20.62 20.04
CA GLU A 67 -6.27 21.13 20.22
C GLU A 67 -5.92 22.20 19.15
N LEU A 68 -6.42 22.04 17.92
CA LEU A 68 -6.26 23.04 16.87
C LEU A 68 -7.00 24.35 17.20
N SER A 69 -8.22 24.26 17.74
CA SER A 69 -9.01 25.45 18.11
C SER A 69 -8.45 26.15 19.35
N ALA A 70 -7.90 25.39 20.30
CA ALA A 70 -7.20 25.93 21.47
C ALA A 70 -5.82 26.51 21.15
N GLY A 71 -5.26 26.21 19.97
CA GLY A 71 -3.95 26.68 19.52
C GLY A 71 -2.75 25.92 20.11
N THR A 72 -3.00 24.86 20.89
CA THR A 72 -1.99 23.94 21.44
C THR A 72 -1.41 23.01 20.36
N LEU A 73 -2.15 22.78 19.28
CA LEU A 73 -1.67 22.12 18.06
C LEU A 73 -1.68 23.09 16.88
N ARG A 74 -0.61 23.08 16.07
CA ARG A 74 -0.51 23.88 14.84
C ARG A 74 0.01 23.03 13.69
N ILE A 75 -0.69 23.06 12.57
CA ILE A 75 -0.24 22.38 11.34
C ILE A 75 0.65 23.34 10.58
N GLN A 76 1.87 22.89 10.26
CA GLN A 76 2.81 23.66 9.45
C GLN A 76 3.36 22.79 8.32
N ARG A 77 3.44 23.36 7.12
CA ARG A 77 4.12 22.72 6.01
C ARG A 77 5.62 23.01 6.11
N ALA A 78 6.41 21.98 6.35
CA ALA A 78 7.86 22.08 6.27
C ALA A 78 8.31 22.10 4.79
N ARG A 79 9.15 23.06 4.41
CA ARG A 79 9.83 23.11 3.10
C ARG A 79 11.31 22.71 3.19
N LYS A 80 11.87 22.75 4.39
CA LYS A 80 13.23 22.31 4.72
C LYS A 80 13.14 21.35 5.91
N PRO A 81 14.11 20.43 6.07
CA PRO A 81 14.22 19.63 7.27
C PRO A 81 14.23 20.53 8.51
N VAL A 82 13.48 20.12 9.53
CA VAL A 82 13.51 20.77 10.84
C VAL A 82 14.45 19.95 11.71
N ASP A 83 15.43 20.62 12.32
CA ASP A 83 16.38 20.00 13.25
C ASP A 83 15.85 20.05 14.69
N ASN A 84 16.38 19.20 15.56
CA ASN A 84 16.01 19.13 16.98
C ASN A 84 14.51 18.86 17.25
N VAL A 85 13.88 18.04 16.41
CA VAL A 85 12.49 17.59 16.58
C VAL A 85 12.39 16.07 16.52
N TRP A 86 11.41 15.51 17.22
CA TRP A 86 11.02 14.12 17.04
C TRP A 86 10.38 13.93 15.66
N LYS A 87 10.92 13.00 14.88
CA LYS A 87 10.44 12.68 13.53
C LYS A 87 9.75 11.32 13.56
N PHE A 88 8.49 11.30 13.14
CA PHE A 88 7.70 10.09 12.98
C PHE A 88 7.43 9.89 11.48
N ASP A 89 7.91 8.80 10.90
CA ASP A 89 7.60 8.46 9.51
C ASP A 89 6.24 7.76 9.43
N CYS A 90 5.25 8.48 8.91
CA CYS A 90 3.89 7.98 8.72
C CYS A 90 3.56 7.77 7.23
N ARG A 91 4.57 7.62 6.34
CA ARG A 91 4.37 7.41 4.89
C ARG A 91 3.83 6.01 4.56
N GLY A 92 3.69 5.15 5.57
CA GLY A 92 3.15 3.81 5.45
C GLY A 92 4.18 2.84 4.84
N LEU A 93 3.67 1.81 4.16
CA LEU A 93 4.47 0.75 3.56
C LEU A 93 5.14 1.24 2.27
N HIS A 94 6.26 1.92 2.43
CA HIS A 94 7.16 2.24 1.35
C HIS A 94 8.50 1.57 1.62
N PRO A 95 8.74 0.37 1.06
CA PRO A 95 10.03 -0.28 1.25
C PRO A 95 11.09 0.56 0.55
N VAL A 96 12.06 1.04 1.32
CA VAL A 96 13.25 1.68 0.77
C VAL A 96 14.31 0.60 0.66
N TRP A 97 14.28 -0.16 -0.43
CA TRP A 97 15.06 -1.40 -0.61
C TRP A 97 16.56 -1.23 -0.36
N ASP A 98 17.10 -0.05 -0.68
CA ASP A 98 18.51 0.29 -0.47
C ASP A 98 18.87 0.54 1.01
N GLU A 99 17.88 0.90 1.85
CA GLU A 99 18.06 1.12 3.29
C GLU A 99 17.87 -0.16 4.12
N ILE A 100 17.48 -1.27 3.49
CA ILE A 100 17.12 -2.53 4.15
C ILE A 100 18.35 -3.28 4.72
N GLY A 101 19.57 -2.84 4.37
CA GLY A 101 20.82 -3.22 5.06
C GLY A 101 20.98 -4.72 5.30
N ASP A 102 21.35 -5.10 6.52
CA ASP A 102 21.61 -6.50 6.95
C ASP A 102 20.37 -7.24 7.48
N THR A 103 19.18 -6.83 7.06
CA THR A 103 17.97 -7.60 7.37
C THR A 103 17.84 -8.81 6.44
N LEU A 104 16.97 -9.76 6.81
CA LEU A 104 16.64 -10.92 5.97
C LEU A 104 16.27 -10.52 4.53
N ILE A 105 15.44 -9.49 4.36
CA ILE A 105 15.03 -9.02 3.03
C ILE A 105 16.25 -8.50 2.27
N GLY A 106 17.12 -7.73 2.92
CA GLY A 106 18.36 -7.24 2.32
C GLY A 106 19.26 -8.38 1.85
N HIS A 107 19.36 -9.46 2.62
CA HIS A 107 20.12 -10.65 2.23
C HIS A 107 19.49 -11.38 1.04
N LEU A 108 18.17 -11.56 1.02
CA LEU A 108 17.45 -12.19 -0.09
C LEU A 108 17.65 -11.43 -1.40
N LEU A 109 17.62 -10.10 -1.35
CA LEU A 109 17.89 -9.25 -2.51
C LEU A 109 19.36 -9.37 -2.97
N ARG A 110 20.32 -9.31 -2.04
CA ARG A 110 21.75 -9.44 -2.37
C ARG A 110 22.12 -10.78 -2.98
N TRP A 111 21.51 -11.87 -2.51
CA TRP A 111 21.73 -13.21 -3.05
C TRP A 111 20.91 -13.50 -4.30
N GLY A 112 20.06 -12.57 -4.75
CA GLY A 112 19.21 -12.76 -5.92
C GLY A 112 18.07 -13.76 -5.69
N ALA A 113 17.79 -14.16 -4.45
CA ALA A 113 16.69 -15.05 -4.09
C ALA A 113 15.32 -14.34 -4.10
N ALA A 114 15.33 -13.00 -4.17
CA ALA A 114 14.16 -12.17 -4.40
C ALA A 114 14.56 -10.94 -5.21
N ARG A 115 13.59 -10.27 -5.84
CA ARG A 115 13.80 -8.96 -6.46
C ARG A 115 12.68 -7.97 -6.14
N PRO A 116 12.97 -6.65 -6.10
CA PRO A 116 11.94 -5.63 -5.94
C PRO A 116 11.03 -5.60 -7.17
N ASP A 117 9.75 -5.30 -6.97
CA ASP A 117 8.83 -5.00 -8.06
C ASP A 117 9.25 -3.71 -8.80
N PRO A 118 9.05 -3.63 -10.13
CA PRO A 118 9.45 -2.46 -10.93
C PRO A 118 8.81 -1.12 -10.53
N LEU A 119 7.68 -1.14 -9.81
CA LEU A 119 7.00 0.05 -9.27
C LEU A 119 7.46 0.38 -7.84
N GLY A 120 8.32 -0.45 -7.23
CA GLY A 120 8.95 -0.20 -5.95
C GLY A 120 8.02 -0.33 -4.73
N ILE A 121 6.87 -1.01 -4.87
CA ILE A 121 5.85 -1.11 -3.81
C ILE A 121 5.80 -2.47 -3.11
N GLY A 122 6.66 -3.42 -3.49
CA GLY A 122 6.73 -4.76 -2.92
C GLY A 122 7.83 -5.60 -3.59
N LEU A 123 7.86 -6.89 -3.30
CA LEU A 123 8.68 -7.87 -4.00
C LEU A 123 7.89 -8.44 -5.19
N GLU A 124 8.60 -8.90 -6.22
CA GLU A 124 7.96 -9.69 -7.28
C GLU A 124 7.65 -11.09 -6.76
N ILE A 125 6.41 -11.51 -7.03
CA ILE A 125 5.88 -12.82 -6.65
C ILE A 125 4.96 -13.38 -7.73
N THR A 126 4.77 -14.70 -7.69
CA THR A 126 3.69 -15.36 -8.44
C THR A 126 2.32 -15.12 -7.80
N ASP A 127 1.25 -15.58 -8.45
CA ASP A 127 -0.10 -15.61 -7.85
C ASP A 127 -0.20 -16.51 -6.62
N ARG A 128 0.71 -17.47 -6.48
CA ARG A 128 0.82 -18.35 -5.30
C ARG A 128 1.78 -17.80 -4.25
N CYS A 129 2.13 -16.52 -4.34
CA CYS A 129 3.01 -15.83 -3.39
C CYS A 129 4.46 -16.36 -3.33
N GLU A 130 4.90 -17.14 -4.33
CA GLU A 130 6.30 -17.58 -4.45
C GLU A 130 7.16 -16.38 -4.83
N LEU A 131 8.31 -16.21 -4.17
CA LEU A 131 9.26 -15.14 -4.52
C LEU A 131 9.83 -15.37 -5.93
N ILE A 132 9.92 -14.30 -6.72
CA ILE A 132 10.65 -14.30 -7.98
C ILE A 132 12.10 -13.89 -7.72
N ALA A 133 13.02 -14.77 -8.07
CA ALA A 133 14.46 -14.54 -8.03
C ALA A 133 14.91 -13.51 -9.07
N ALA A 134 16.15 -13.02 -8.95
CA ALA A 134 16.72 -12.03 -9.86
C ALA A 134 16.75 -12.52 -11.32
N ASP A 135 16.95 -13.83 -11.53
CA ASP A 135 16.94 -14.48 -12.84
C ASP A 135 15.52 -14.70 -13.42
N GLY A 136 14.47 -14.34 -12.68
CA GLY A 136 13.07 -14.51 -13.06
C GLY A 136 12.46 -15.86 -12.71
N THR A 137 13.20 -16.76 -12.07
CA THR A 137 12.67 -18.05 -11.61
C THR A 137 11.81 -17.88 -10.36
N ALA A 138 10.72 -18.65 -10.26
CA ALA A 138 9.91 -18.71 -9.04
C ALA A 138 10.57 -19.64 -8.03
N SER A 139 10.63 -19.21 -6.77
CA SER A 139 11.18 -20.02 -5.69
C SER A 139 10.27 -21.21 -5.37
N ALA A 140 10.87 -22.38 -5.19
CA ALA A 140 10.15 -23.59 -4.75
C ALA A 140 9.94 -23.65 -3.22
N THR A 141 10.55 -22.74 -2.46
CA THR A 141 10.58 -22.82 -0.98
C THR A 141 10.34 -21.49 -0.27
N LEU A 142 10.54 -20.36 -0.95
CA LEU A 142 10.39 -19.04 -0.36
C LEU A 142 9.10 -18.37 -0.85
N TYR A 143 8.27 -18.00 0.11
CA TYR A 143 7.00 -17.33 -0.11
C TYR A 143 6.96 -16.00 0.65
N ALA A 144 6.29 -14.99 0.10
CA ALA A 144 6.03 -13.74 0.79
C ALA A 144 4.56 -13.61 1.15
N ILE A 145 4.26 -13.04 2.31
CA ILE A 145 2.89 -12.81 2.78
C ILE A 145 2.76 -11.36 3.24
N GLY A 146 1.55 -10.81 3.11
CA GLY A 146 1.23 -9.49 3.62
C GLY A 146 1.86 -8.36 2.81
N PRO A 147 2.27 -7.25 3.44
CA PRO A 147 2.72 -6.04 2.74
C PRO A 147 3.77 -6.22 1.66
N LEU A 148 4.65 -7.22 1.78
CA LEU A 148 5.67 -7.51 0.76
C LEU A 148 5.06 -7.89 -0.60
N THR A 149 3.82 -8.39 -0.60
CA THR A 149 3.09 -8.86 -1.78
C THR A 149 2.25 -7.76 -2.46
N ARG A 150 2.32 -6.52 -1.95
CA ARG A 150 1.53 -5.37 -2.41
C ARG A 150 1.71 -5.05 -3.90
N ALA A 151 2.87 -5.36 -4.47
CA ALA A 151 3.09 -5.31 -5.91
C ALA A 151 2.06 -6.12 -6.72
N ARG A 152 1.71 -7.31 -6.23
CA ARG A 152 0.76 -8.23 -6.89
C ARG A 152 -0.69 -7.96 -6.51
N PHE A 153 -0.96 -7.66 -5.24
CA PHE A 153 -2.34 -7.62 -4.70
C PHE A 153 -2.85 -6.24 -4.30
N TRP A 154 -2.00 -5.21 -4.30
CA TRP A 154 -2.29 -3.82 -3.94
C TRP A 154 -2.80 -3.63 -2.49
N GLU A 155 -4.06 -3.90 -2.21
CA GLU A 155 -4.67 -3.73 -0.88
C GLU A 155 -4.39 -4.93 0.03
N ILE A 156 -3.14 -5.10 0.44
CA ILE A 156 -2.69 -6.20 1.31
C ILE A 156 -2.10 -5.70 2.63
N GLU A 157 -2.93 -4.94 3.35
CA GLU A 157 -2.51 -4.27 4.59
C GLU A 157 -3.38 -4.68 5.80
N ALA A 158 -4.57 -5.25 5.57
CA ALA A 158 -5.47 -5.63 6.65
C ALA A 158 -5.51 -7.15 6.86
N ILE A 159 -5.85 -7.54 8.10
CA ILE A 159 -5.86 -8.95 8.56
C ILE A 159 -6.69 -9.86 7.64
N PRO A 160 -7.90 -9.48 7.16
CA PRO A 160 -8.69 -10.37 6.31
C PRO A 160 -7.97 -10.78 5.02
N GLU A 161 -7.36 -9.82 4.32
CA GLU A 161 -6.66 -10.08 3.07
C GLU A 161 -5.39 -10.92 3.30
N ILE A 162 -4.65 -10.66 4.37
CA ILE A 162 -3.48 -11.47 4.77
C ILE A 162 -3.90 -12.90 5.09
N ARG A 163 -5.02 -13.08 5.81
CA ARG A 163 -5.55 -14.41 6.13
C ARG A 163 -5.93 -15.16 4.86
N SER A 164 -6.55 -14.50 3.89
CA SER A 164 -6.87 -15.12 2.59
C SER A 164 -5.62 -15.64 1.87
N GLN A 165 -4.51 -14.89 1.90
CA GLN A 165 -3.24 -15.38 1.33
C GLN A 165 -2.73 -16.63 2.03
N CYS A 166 -2.74 -16.64 3.36
CA CYS A 166 -2.30 -17.81 4.13
C CYS A 166 -3.11 -19.07 3.77
N VAL A 167 -4.43 -18.93 3.60
CA VAL A 167 -5.30 -20.05 3.21
C VAL A 167 -4.91 -20.61 1.83
N THR A 168 -4.58 -19.75 0.87
CA THR A 168 -4.13 -20.17 -0.47
C THR A 168 -2.82 -20.94 -0.44
N LEU A 169 -1.94 -20.67 0.53
CA LEU A 169 -0.65 -21.35 0.68
C LEU A 169 -0.73 -22.72 1.37
N THR A 170 -1.77 -22.93 2.19
CA THR A 170 -1.97 -24.19 2.93
C THR A 170 -2.93 -25.16 2.24
N GLY A 171 -3.41 -24.81 1.04
CA GLY A 171 -4.40 -25.56 0.26
C GLY A 171 -3.78 -26.49 -0.77
#